data_AF-A0A950M692-F1
#
_entry.id   AF-A0A950M692-F1
#
_cell.length_a   1.000
_cell.length_b   1.000
_cell.length_c   1.000
_cell.angle_alpha   90.00
_cell.angle_beta   90.00
_cell.angle_gamma   90.00
#
_symmetry.space_group_name_H-M   'P 1'
#
loop_
_entity.id
_entity.type
_entity.pdbx_description
1 polymer ?
#
loop_
_entity_poly.entity_id
_entity_poly.type
_entity_poly.pdbx_seq_one_letter_code
_entity_poly.pdbx_strand_id
1 'polypeptide(L)'
;EAIPETEILAGVRSTPDADGVKGQANYVYDPDTGAVRLGRFGWKASKFSLRHQAAAALLEDMSVTTTLFPSRACLAGPANCKTGKAGAGLTDTELQAISRYLALVAVPAQRSLKSGFPRGVAPLPYLDVNPTAVAAGAAVFQTLRCSSCHTVSMTTGSSHEFQELRNQAIKPYTDLLLHDMGPGLADNYAEGLAAGNLWRTAPLWGVGYAPYVMGNSGTVGYLHDGRARTLTEAVMWHGGEASTSRQRFVNLSTADRQNLLAFLQSL
;
A
#
# COMPACT_ATOMS: atom_id res chain seq x y z
N GLU A 1 -4.10 -0.01 -10.45
CA GLU A 1 -4.84 1.11 -11.07
C GLU A 1 -6.28 0.76 -11.43
N ALA A 2 -6.58 -0.50 -11.77
CA ALA A 2 -7.90 -0.95 -12.21
C ALA A 2 -9.09 -0.77 -11.23
N ILE A 3 -8.87 -0.41 -9.97
CA ILE A 3 -9.95 -0.11 -9.02
C ILE A 3 -10.59 1.24 -9.39
N PRO A 4 -11.91 1.36 -9.61
CA PRO A 4 -12.54 2.65 -9.91
C PRO A 4 -12.34 3.67 -8.78
N GLU A 5 -12.31 4.98 -9.10
CA GLU A 5 -12.19 6.00 -8.04
C GLU A 5 -13.39 5.96 -7.09
N THR A 6 -14.58 5.69 -7.64
CA THR A 6 -15.82 5.55 -6.88
C THR A 6 -15.76 4.43 -5.85
N GLU A 7 -15.05 3.33 -6.13
CA GLU A 7 -14.89 2.21 -5.18
C GLU A 7 -14.10 2.66 -3.94
N ILE A 8 -13.02 3.44 -4.13
CA ILE A 8 -12.21 3.98 -3.03
C ILE A 8 -12.96 5.09 -2.29
N LEU A 9 -13.59 6.00 -3.05
CA LEU A 9 -14.33 7.13 -2.49
C LEU A 9 -15.55 6.70 -1.67
N ALA A 10 -16.12 5.52 -1.92
CA ALA A 10 -17.18 4.95 -1.10
C ALA A 10 -16.73 4.68 0.36
N GLY A 11 -15.43 4.56 0.61
CA GLY A 11 -14.87 4.41 1.96
C GLY A 11 -14.68 5.72 2.73
N VAL A 12 -14.75 6.89 2.08
CA VAL A 12 -14.52 8.19 2.72
C VAL A 12 -15.65 8.52 3.68
N ARG A 13 -15.30 8.96 4.90
CA ARG A 13 -16.30 9.37 5.91
C ARG A 13 -16.19 10.86 6.24
N SER A 14 -17.34 11.51 6.38
CA SER A 14 -17.41 12.89 6.90
C SER A 14 -17.21 12.93 8.42
N THR A 15 -17.72 11.93 9.13
CA THR A 15 -17.59 11.74 10.57
C THR A 15 -16.83 10.45 10.88
N PRO A 16 -15.95 10.43 11.90
CA PRO A 16 -15.30 9.20 12.35
C PRO A 16 -16.32 8.11 12.75
N ASP A 17 -15.92 6.84 12.63
CA ASP A 17 -16.67 5.70 13.13
C ASP A 17 -16.56 5.58 14.67
N ALA A 18 -17.15 4.52 15.24
CA ALA A 18 -17.16 4.30 16.69
C ALA A 18 -15.77 4.18 17.33
N ASP A 19 -14.73 3.86 16.56
CA ASP A 19 -13.35 3.74 17.03
C ASP A 19 -12.52 4.99 16.72
N GLY A 20 -13.11 5.99 16.06
CA GLY A 20 -12.43 7.19 15.59
C GLY A 20 -11.86 7.09 14.18
N VAL A 21 -12.11 6.01 13.44
CA VAL A 21 -11.61 5.83 12.06
C VAL A 21 -12.45 6.67 11.10
N LYS A 22 -11.81 7.53 10.31
CA LYS A 22 -12.47 8.41 9.35
C LYS A 22 -12.13 8.03 7.92
N GLY A 23 -10.84 7.94 7.58
CA GLY A 23 -10.37 7.78 6.21
C GLY A 23 -10.70 9.00 5.34
N GLN A 24 -9.68 9.55 4.66
CA GLN A 24 -9.88 10.65 3.73
C GLN A 24 -9.14 10.43 2.42
N ALA A 25 -9.70 10.96 1.32
CA ALA A 25 -9.06 10.95 0.03
C ALA A 25 -7.94 12.00 -0.04
N ASN A 26 -6.85 11.67 -0.75
CA ASN A 26 -5.95 12.69 -1.27
C ASN A 26 -6.31 12.99 -2.72
N TYR A 27 -6.21 14.26 -3.12
CA TYR A 27 -6.46 14.68 -4.50
C TYR A 27 -5.22 15.32 -5.08
N VAL A 28 -4.91 14.95 -6.32
CA VAL A 28 -3.67 15.34 -6.99
C VAL A 28 -3.94 15.73 -8.42
N TYR A 29 -3.09 16.58 -8.97
CA TYR A 29 -3.15 16.91 -10.38
C TYR A 29 -2.64 15.74 -11.22
N ASP A 30 -3.38 15.43 -12.27
CA ASP A 30 -2.92 14.59 -13.36
C ASP A 30 -1.95 15.39 -14.23
N PRO A 31 -0.64 15.10 -14.23
CA PRO A 31 0.32 15.82 -15.05
C PRO A 31 0.09 15.69 -16.58
N ASP A 32 -0.66 14.69 -17.06
CA ASP A 32 -0.97 14.56 -18.49
C ASP A 32 -2.12 15.51 -18.89
N THR A 33 -3.14 15.67 -18.04
CA THR A 33 -4.39 16.39 -18.40
C THR A 33 -4.63 17.69 -17.62
N GLY A 34 -3.93 17.90 -16.51
CA GLY A 34 -4.18 18.98 -15.55
C GLY A 34 -5.43 18.78 -14.68
N ALA A 35 -6.18 17.70 -14.87
CA ALA A 35 -7.38 17.42 -14.08
C ALA A 35 -7.03 17.04 -12.63
N VAL A 36 -7.93 17.35 -11.69
CA VAL A 36 -7.81 16.85 -10.32
C VAL A 36 -8.34 15.43 -10.26
N ARG A 37 -7.54 14.50 -9.72
CA ARG A 37 -7.84 13.07 -9.65
C ARG A 37 -7.60 12.53 -8.23
N LEU A 38 -8.24 11.41 -7.90
CA LEU A 38 -7.93 10.68 -6.67
C LEU A 38 -6.49 10.15 -6.70
N GLY A 39 -5.72 10.53 -5.69
CA GLY A 39 -4.40 10.00 -5.43
C GLY A 39 -4.43 8.58 -4.85
N ARG A 40 -3.51 7.72 -5.28
CA ARG A 40 -3.56 6.26 -5.03
C ARG A 40 -2.21 5.61 -4.73
N PHE A 41 -1.13 6.17 -5.27
CA PHE A 41 0.22 5.61 -5.19
C PHE A 41 1.15 6.47 -4.33
N GLY A 42 2.23 5.87 -3.84
CA GLY A 42 3.11 6.44 -2.82
C GLY A 42 2.58 6.27 -1.39
N TRP A 43 3.37 6.71 -0.41
CA TRP A 43 3.03 6.62 1.01
C TRP A 43 1.87 7.51 1.42
N LYS A 44 1.77 8.71 0.82
CA LYS A 44 0.71 9.69 1.09
C LYS A 44 -0.31 9.78 -0.05
N ALA A 45 -0.44 8.73 -0.86
CA ALA A 45 -1.36 8.70 -2.01
C ALA A 45 -1.18 9.90 -2.96
N SER A 46 0.05 10.35 -3.20
CA SER A 46 0.32 11.61 -3.91
C SER A 46 0.39 11.49 -5.44
N LYS A 47 0.16 10.29 -5.98
CA LYS A 47 0.18 10.02 -7.44
C LYS A 47 -1.09 9.29 -7.83
N PHE A 48 -1.74 9.70 -8.92
CA PHE A 48 -3.04 9.14 -9.33
C PHE A 48 -2.91 7.88 -10.19
N SER A 49 -1.81 7.72 -10.94
CA SER A 49 -1.60 6.61 -11.88
C SER A 49 -0.23 5.94 -11.71
N LEU A 50 -0.09 4.71 -12.22
CA LEU A 50 1.21 4.02 -12.29
C LEU A 50 2.20 4.80 -13.15
N ARG A 51 1.71 5.40 -14.24
CA ARG A 51 2.50 6.26 -15.12
C ARG A 51 3.01 7.50 -14.41
N HIS A 52 2.15 8.19 -13.65
CA HIS A 52 2.56 9.31 -12.81
C HIS A 52 3.60 8.87 -11.77
N GLN A 53 3.38 7.75 -11.07
CA GLN A 53 4.34 7.22 -10.10
C GLN A 53 5.70 6.90 -10.72
N ALA A 54 5.72 6.22 -11.88
CA ALA A 54 6.94 5.84 -12.57
C ALA A 54 7.71 7.07 -13.06
N ALA A 55 7.03 8.03 -13.69
CA ALA A 55 7.65 9.26 -14.17
C ALA A 55 8.22 10.12 -13.03
N ALA A 56 7.51 10.21 -11.90
CA ALA A 56 7.97 10.94 -10.73
C ALA A 56 9.22 10.29 -10.12
N ALA A 57 9.25 8.95 -9.98
CA ALA A 57 10.42 8.23 -9.47
C ALA A 57 11.63 8.35 -10.42
N LEU A 58 11.41 8.25 -11.74
CA LEU A 58 12.45 8.48 -12.73
C LEU A 58 13.10 9.86 -12.55
N LEU A 59 12.30 10.90 -12.31
CA LEU A 59 12.80 12.25 -12.13
C LEU A 59 13.51 12.45 -10.78
N GLU A 60 12.80 12.20 -9.70
CA GLU A 60 13.22 12.58 -8.34
C GLU A 60 14.31 11.66 -7.78
N ASP A 61 14.25 10.35 -8.10
CA ASP A 61 15.18 9.37 -7.56
C ASP A 61 16.34 9.06 -8.51
N MET A 62 16.08 9.07 -9.82
CA MET A 62 17.05 8.64 -10.84
C MET A 62 17.57 9.78 -11.73
N SER A 63 17.04 11.00 -11.59
CA SER A 63 17.39 12.16 -12.42
C SER A 63 17.13 11.97 -13.93
N VAL A 64 16.19 11.11 -14.29
CA VAL A 64 15.77 10.80 -15.67
C VAL A 64 14.48 11.55 -15.99
N THR A 65 14.53 12.46 -16.97
CA THR A 65 13.36 13.19 -17.44
C THR A 65 12.51 12.33 -18.38
N THR A 66 11.22 12.65 -18.48
CA THR A 66 10.25 11.96 -19.34
C THR A 66 9.43 12.96 -20.13
N THR A 67 8.54 12.50 -21.00
CA THR A 67 7.54 13.37 -21.65
C THR A 67 6.60 14.02 -20.64
N LEU A 68 6.32 13.36 -19.51
CA LEU A 68 5.47 13.86 -18.44
C LEU A 68 6.18 14.91 -17.56
N PHE A 69 7.47 14.70 -17.31
CA PHE A 69 8.32 15.63 -16.58
C PHE A 69 9.60 15.93 -17.39
N PRO A 70 9.54 16.90 -18.33
CA PRO A 70 10.62 17.13 -19.30
C PRO A 70 11.75 18.01 -18.75
N SER A 71 11.65 18.48 -17.50
CA SER A 71 12.64 19.32 -16.86
C SER A 71 13.14 18.66 -15.59
N ARG A 72 14.42 18.82 -15.28
CA ARG A 72 15.01 18.29 -14.05
C ARG A 72 14.31 18.86 -12.81
N ALA A 73 14.12 18.03 -11.79
CA ALA A 73 13.71 18.47 -10.49
C ALA A 73 14.74 19.45 -9.91
N CYS A 74 14.25 20.39 -9.10
CA CYS A 74 15.11 21.39 -8.49
C CYS A 74 14.68 21.64 -7.05
N LEU A 75 15.60 21.32 -6.14
CA LEU A 75 15.40 21.35 -4.70
C LEU A 75 15.25 22.77 -4.12
N ALA A 76 15.56 23.81 -4.92
CA ALA A 76 15.39 25.21 -4.50
C ALA A 76 13.92 25.67 -4.55
N GLY A 77 13.01 24.83 -5.07
CA GLY A 77 11.59 25.12 -5.25
C GLY A 77 11.30 25.96 -6.51
N PRO A 78 10.08 25.89 -7.07
CA PRO A 78 9.78 26.43 -8.40
C PRO A 78 10.18 27.89 -8.62
N ALA A 79 10.07 28.72 -7.57
CA ALA A 79 10.41 30.14 -7.61
C ALA A 79 11.91 30.44 -7.73
N ASN A 80 12.77 29.52 -7.28
CA ASN A 80 14.23 29.73 -7.24
C ASN A 80 14.98 28.83 -8.23
N CYS A 81 14.25 28.08 -9.04
CA CYS A 81 14.82 27.16 -10.01
C CYS A 81 15.06 27.85 -11.34
N LYS A 82 16.31 27.83 -11.81
CA LYS A 82 16.62 28.21 -13.18
C LYS A 82 16.04 27.15 -14.11
N THR A 83 15.12 27.54 -14.99
CA THR A 83 14.57 26.66 -16.01
C THR A 83 15.68 26.26 -16.99
N GLY A 84 16.07 24.99 -16.93
CA GLY A 84 16.89 24.37 -17.97
C GLY A 84 16.08 24.14 -19.25
N LYS A 85 16.76 23.73 -20.34
CA LYS A 85 16.08 23.32 -21.57
C LYS A 85 15.24 22.07 -21.29
N ALA A 86 13.94 22.13 -21.60
CA ALA A 86 13.06 20.97 -21.53
C ALA A 86 13.51 19.91 -22.56
N GLY A 87 13.54 18.65 -22.13
CA GLY A 87 13.88 17.51 -22.96
C GLY A 87 13.63 16.20 -22.22
N ALA A 88 12.95 15.26 -22.88
CA ALA A 88 12.67 13.95 -22.32
C ALA A 88 13.87 13.02 -22.52
N GLY A 89 14.38 12.46 -21.43
CA GLY A 89 15.42 11.42 -21.44
C GLY A 89 14.87 10.06 -21.86
N LEU A 90 13.61 9.78 -21.53
CA LEU A 90 12.84 8.65 -22.06
C LEU A 90 11.69 9.13 -22.95
N THR A 91 11.46 8.41 -24.03
CA THR A 91 10.31 8.58 -24.91
C THR A 91 9.01 8.18 -24.21
N ASP A 92 7.89 8.61 -24.77
CA ASP A 92 6.57 8.25 -24.27
C ASP A 92 6.33 6.74 -24.29
N THR A 93 6.79 6.08 -25.36
CA THR A 93 6.69 4.63 -25.53
C THR A 93 7.44 3.86 -24.44
N GLU A 94 8.63 4.33 -24.05
CA GLU A 94 9.41 3.71 -22.98
C GLU A 94 8.73 3.89 -21.61
N LEU A 95 8.22 5.09 -21.32
CA LEU A 95 7.45 5.33 -20.08
C LEU A 95 6.16 4.49 -20.04
N GLN A 96 5.48 4.34 -21.17
CA GLN A 96 4.30 3.47 -21.29
C GLN A 96 4.66 2.00 -21.07
N ALA A 97 5.81 1.53 -21.59
CA ALA A 97 6.28 0.15 -21.39
C ALA A 97 6.53 -0.15 -19.90
N ILE A 98 7.17 0.79 -19.17
CA ILE A 98 7.37 0.68 -17.72
C ILE A 98 6.02 0.59 -16.99
N SER A 99 5.09 1.48 -17.34
CA SER A 99 3.76 1.55 -16.70
C SER A 99 2.96 0.25 -16.92
N ARG A 100 2.99 -0.30 -18.14
CA ARG A 100 2.34 -1.57 -18.49
C ARG A 100 2.99 -2.76 -17.79
N TYR A 101 4.32 -2.78 -17.70
CA TYR A 101 5.03 -3.81 -16.94
C TYR A 101 4.56 -3.82 -15.48
N LEU A 102 4.57 -2.66 -14.82
CA LEU A 102 4.11 -2.52 -13.43
C LEU A 102 2.65 -2.94 -13.24
N ALA A 103 1.78 -2.66 -14.21
CA ALA A 103 0.37 -3.07 -14.15
C ALA A 103 0.17 -4.59 -14.21
N LEU A 104 1.10 -5.30 -14.84
CA LEU A 104 1.04 -6.75 -15.06
C LEU A 104 1.89 -7.57 -14.09
N VAL A 105 2.60 -6.92 -13.15
CA VAL A 105 3.28 -7.64 -12.06
C VAL A 105 2.22 -8.32 -11.19
N ALA A 106 2.27 -9.64 -11.15
CA ALA A 106 1.32 -10.44 -10.39
C ALA A 106 1.45 -10.21 -8.88
N VAL A 107 0.30 -10.26 -8.23
CA VAL A 107 0.19 -10.21 -6.77
C VAL A 107 0.56 -11.58 -6.20
N PRO A 108 1.35 -11.67 -5.11
CA PRO A 108 1.59 -12.95 -4.45
C PRO A 108 0.28 -13.53 -3.92
N ALA A 109 0.06 -14.83 -4.17
CA ALA A 109 -1.08 -15.53 -3.61
C ALA A 109 -0.94 -15.64 -2.09
N GLN A 110 -2.06 -15.46 -1.37
CA GLN A 110 -2.11 -15.78 0.05
C GLN A 110 -1.77 -17.26 0.24
N ARG A 111 -0.84 -17.54 1.14
CA ARG A 111 -0.43 -18.88 1.55
C ARG A 111 -1.49 -19.46 2.47
N SER A 112 -2.42 -20.24 1.94
CA SER A 112 -3.52 -20.77 2.75
C SER A 112 -3.67 -22.29 2.66
N LEU A 113 -2.67 -23.02 2.18
CA LEU A 113 -2.79 -24.45 1.96
C LEU A 113 -1.64 -25.21 2.61
N LYS A 114 -2.01 -26.31 3.28
CA LYS A 114 -1.09 -27.40 3.52
C LYS A 114 -0.74 -27.96 2.15
N SER A 115 0.55 -27.98 1.83
CA SER A 115 1.04 -28.56 0.59
C SER A 115 0.39 -29.92 0.31
N GLY A 116 -0.24 -30.07 -0.85
CA GLY A 116 -0.73 -31.36 -1.35
C GLY A 116 0.41 -32.29 -1.82
N PHE A 117 1.67 -31.87 -1.67
CA PHE A 117 2.79 -32.70 -2.06
C PHE A 117 2.90 -33.95 -1.16
N PRO A 118 3.26 -35.12 -1.73
CA PRO A 118 3.45 -36.35 -0.97
C PRO A 118 4.44 -36.19 0.18
N ARG A 119 4.28 -37.00 1.23
CA ARG A 119 5.21 -37.09 2.35
C ARG A 119 6.64 -37.35 1.80
N GLY A 120 7.55 -36.39 1.95
CA GLY A 120 8.91 -36.43 1.39
C GLY A 120 9.23 -35.31 0.38
N VAL A 121 8.22 -34.58 -0.09
CA VAL A 121 8.38 -33.34 -0.85
C VAL A 121 7.98 -32.19 0.08
N ALA A 122 8.96 -31.58 0.72
CA ALA A 122 8.70 -30.47 1.62
C ALA A 122 8.17 -29.28 0.79
N PRO A 123 7.01 -28.66 1.15
CA PRO A 123 6.81 -27.28 0.75
C PRO A 123 8.06 -26.50 1.13
N LEU A 124 8.46 -25.55 0.28
CA LEU A 124 9.42 -24.54 0.71
C LEU A 124 8.96 -24.04 2.09
N PRO A 125 9.82 -23.96 3.12
CA PRO A 125 9.37 -23.77 4.50
C PRO A 125 8.39 -22.59 4.69
N TYR A 126 8.48 -21.59 3.81
CA TYR A 126 7.59 -20.42 3.80
C TYR A 126 6.16 -20.67 3.29
N LEU A 127 5.89 -21.82 2.68
CA LEU A 127 4.58 -22.28 2.21
C LEU A 127 3.91 -23.24 3.22
N ASP A 128 4.60 -23.65 4.28
CA ASP A 128 4.04 -24.49 5.34
C ASP A 128 3.28 -23.63 6.35
N VAL A 129 1.96 -23.54 6.17
CA VAL A 129 1.06 -22.74 7.01
C VAL A 129 0.04 -23.64 7.71
N ASN A 130 -0.45 -23.21 8.88
CA ASN A 130 -1.55 -23.87 9.58
C ASN A 130 -2.90 -23.23 9.18
N PRO A 131 -3.74 -23.89 8.35
CA PRO A 131 -4.97 -23.27 7.85
C PRO A 131 -5.97 -22.94 8.95
N THR A 132 -6.02 -23.74 10.04
CA THR A 132 -6.89 -23.48 11.19
C THR A 132 -6.48 -22.20 11.91
N ALA A 133 -5.18 -22.00 12.12
CA ALA A 133 -4.66 -20.78 12.74
C ALA A 133 -4.87 -19.55 11.83
N VAL A 134 -4.69 -19.70 10.51
CA VAL A 134 -4.94 -18.63 9.53
C VAL A 134 -6.42 -18.22 9.53
N ALA A 135 -7.35 -19.18 9.55
CA ALA A 135 -8.78 -18.90 9.61
C ALA A 135 -9.18 -18.22 10.93
N ALA A 136 -8.68 -18.71 12.06
CA ALA A 136 -8.88 -18.07 13.36
C ALA A 136 -8.31 -16.65 13.38
N GLY A 137 -7.11 -16.44 12.82
CA GLY A 137 -6.46 -15.15 12.72
C GLY A 137 -7.22 -14.14 11.86
N ALA A 138 -7.83 -14.58 10.76
CA ALA A 138 -8.70 -13.74 9.95
C ALA A 138 -9.94 -13.26 10.75
N ALA A 139 -10.51 -14.12 11.59
CA ALA A 139 -11.60 -13.73 12.49
C ALA A 139 -11.15 -12.75 13.58
N VAL A 140 -9.95 -12.96 14.15
CA VAL A 140 -9.34 -12.00 15.09
C VAL A 140 -9.11 -10.65 14.41
N PHE A 141 -8.57 -10.62 13.19
CA PHE A 141 -8.34 -9.38 12.42
C PHE A 141 -9.62 -8.55 12.27
N GLN A 142 -10.75 -9.21 11.98
CA GLN A 142 -12.06 -8.57 11.90
C GLN A 142 -12.55 -8.09 13.27
N THR A 143 -12.39 -8.92 14.31
CA THR A 143 -12.81 -8.61 15.70
C THR A 143 -12.07 -7.41 16.27
N LEU A 144 -10.77 -7.28 15.97
CA LEU A 144 -9.97 -6.12 16.35
C LEU A 144 -10.33 -4.86 15.57
N ARG A 145 -11.10 -4.99 14.48
CA ARG A 145 -11.42 -3.94 13.51
C ARG A 145 -10.21 -3.40 12.77
N CYS A 146 -9.21 -4.25 12.50
CA CYS A 146 -8.11 -3.91 11.59
C CYS A 146 -8.65 -3.62 10.17
N SER A 147 -9.74 -4.29 9.80
CA SER A 147 -10.46 -4.13 8.54
C SER A 147 -11.17 -2.79 8.36
N SER A 148 -11.27 -1.94 9.40
CA SER A 148 -11.81 -0.58 9.27
C SER A 148 -10.98 0.30 8.32
N CYS A 149 -9.66 0.04 8.21
CA CYS A 149 -8.77 0.70 7.23
C CYS A 149 -8.25 -0.33 6.21
N HIS A 150 -7.82 -1.50 6.69
CA HIS A 150 -7.36 -2.60 5.83
C HIS A 150 -8.54 -3.39 5.25
N THR A 151 -9.38 -2.70 4.46
CA THR A 151 -10.59 -3.26 3.85
C THR A 151 -10.27 -4.50 3.05
N VAL A 152 -10.96 -5.60 3.38
CA VAL A 152 -10.58 -6.96 2.93
C VAL A 152 -10.64 -7.13 1.43
N SER A 153 -11.67 -6.60 0.78
CA SER A 153 -11.96 -6.85 -0.64
C SER A 153 -12.33 -5.59 -1.39
N MET A 154 -12.02 -5.59 -2.68
CA MET A 154 -12.40 -4.56 -3.65
C MET A 154 -12.73 -5.21 -5.00
N THR A 155 -13.49 -4.50 -5.83
CA THR A 155 -13.76 -4.94 -7.21
C THR A 155 -13.06 -4.02 -8.22
N THR A 156 -12.35 -4.60 -9.19
CA THR A 156 -11.78 -3.82 -10.29
C THR A 156 -12.84 -3.44 -11.33
N GLY A 157 -12.65 -2.33 -12.01
CA GLY A 157 -13.57 -1.80 -13.01
C GLY A 157 -13.55 -2.57 -14.32
N SER A 158 -14.41 -2.15 -15.25
CA SER A 158 -14.61 -2.82 -16.55
C SER A 158 -13.78 -2.22 -17.69
N SER A 159 -13.07 -1.12 -17.47
CA SER A 159 -12.47 -0.29 -18.53
C SER A 159 -10.93 -0.25 -18.54
N HIS A 160 -10.26 -1.09 -17.75
CA HIS A 160 -8.80 -1.13 -17.73
C HIS A 160 -8.23 -1.55 -19.10
N GLU A 161 -7.05 -1.08 -19.50
CA GLU A 161 -6.42 -1.47 -20.78
C GLU A 161 -6.37 -3.01 -20.94
N PHE A 162 -5.79 -3.69 -19.97
CA PHE A 162 -5.71 -5.15 -19.89
C PHE A 162 -7.01 -5.80 -19.45
N GLN A 163 -7.49 -6.78 -20.23
CA GLN A 163 -8.76 -7.48 -19.98
C GLN A 163 -8.72 -8.32 -18.71
N GLU A 164 -7.59 -8.97 -18.45
CA GLU A 164 -7.30 -9.78 -17.28
C GLU A 164 -7.37 -9.01 -15.96
N LEU A 165 -7.30 -7.68 -15.99
CA LEU A 165 -7.42 -6.82 -14.80
C LEU A 165 -8.84 -6.26 -14.60
N ARG A 166 -9.80 -6.60 -15.47
CA ARG A 166 -11.17 -6.10 -15.40
C ARG A 166 -12.07 -7.00 -14.56
N ASN A 167 -13.03 -6.40 -13.85
CA ASN A 167 -14.11 -7.09 -13.12
C ASN A 167 -13.61 -8.21 -12.18
N GLN A 168 -12.46 -8.02 -11.54
CA GLN A 168 -11.87 -8.97 -10.61
C GLN A 168 -12.31 -8.66 -9.19
N ALA A 169 -12.74 -9.68 -8.45
CA ALA A 169 -12.87 -9.60 -7.00
C ALA A 169 -11.49 -9.88 -6.37
N ILE A 170 -10.87 -8.86 -5.79
CA ILE A 170 -9.53 -8.93 -5.22
C ILE A 170 -9.58 -8.76 -3.70
N LYS A 171 -8.52 -9.22 -3.01
CA LYS A 171 -8.37 -9.07 -1.55
C LYS A 171 -7.08 -8.33 -1.16
N PRO A 172 -7.02 -7.01 -1.35
CA PRO A 172 -5.79 -6.25 -1.17
C PRO A 172 -5.54 -5.83 0.30
N TYR A 173 -6.56 -5.91 1.17
CA TYR A 173 -6.49 -5.49 2.58
C TYR A 173 -6.04 -4.02 2.72
N THR A 174 -6.74 -3.13 2.03
CA THR A 174 -6.52 -1.68 2.04
C THR A 174 -7.78 -1.00 1.50
N ASP A 175 -8.07 0.20 1.99
CA ASP A 175 -9.03 1.12 1.39
C ASP A 175 -8.37 2.15 0.46
N LEU A 176 -7.03 2.20 0.40
CA LEU A 176 -6.24 3.19 -0.31
C LEU A 176 -6.48 4.65 0.15
N LEU A 177 -7.12 4.85 1.30
CA LEU A 177 -7.38 6.16 1.90
C LEU A 177 -6.25 6.56 2.84
N LEU A 178 -6.18 7.86 3.15
CA LEU A 178 -5.32 8.42 4.17
C LEU A 178 -5.97 8.27 5.55
N HIS A 179 -5.17 7.85 6.52
CA HIS A 179 -5.56 7.79 7.93
C HIS A 179 -4.52 8.47 8.80
N ASP A 180 -4.98 9.09 9.88
CA ASP A 180 -4.11 9.61 10.93
C ASP A 180 -3.50 8.44 11.72
N MET A 181 -2.18 8.26 11.58
CA MET A 181 -1.41 7.22 12.28
C MET A 181 -0.82 7.72 13.61
N GLY A 182 -1.16 8.93 14.02
CA GLY A 182 -0.73 9.57 15.26
C GLY A 182 0.66 10.21 15.19
N PRO A 183 1.02 10.99 16.23
CA PRO A 183 2.28 11.74 16.27
C PRO A 183 3.53 10.86 16.27
N GLY A 184 3.42 9.62 16.77
CA GLY A 184 4.53 8.67 16.77
C GLY A 184 4.99 8.24 15.38
N LEU A 185 4.12 8.38 14.37
CA LEU A 185 4.39 8.07 12.97
C LEU A 185 4.29 9.31 12.07
N ALA A 186 4.27 10.51 12.65
CA ALA A 186 4.24 11.74 11.86
C ALA A 186 5.64 12.07 11.31
N ASP A 187 5.70 12.50 10.05
CA ASP A 187 6.84 13.22 9.50
C ASP A 187 6.55 14.74 9.43
N ASN A 188 7.50 15.51 8.91
CA ASN A 188 7.33 16.96 8.70
C ASN A 188 6.97 17.31 7.25
N TYR A 189 6.49 16.34 6.48
CA TYR A 189 6.29 16.50 5.04
C TYR A 189 4.80 16.39 4.67
N ALA A 190 4.35 17.37 3.90
CA ALA A 190 2.98 17.40 3.39
C ALA A 190 2.97 17.13 1.89
N GLU A 191 2.07 16.25 1.44
CA GLU A 191 1.84 15.97 0.02
C GLU A 191 0.36 16.15 -0.31
N GLY A 192 0.01 17.28 -0.93
CA GLY A 192 -1.39 17.64 -1.19
C GLY A 192 -2.15 17.84 0.13
N LEU A 193 -3.21 17.06 0.34
CA LEU A 193 -4.01 17.10 1.57
C LEU A 193 -3.45 16.20 2.69
N ALA A 194 -2.39 15.44 2.41
CA ALA A 194 -1.77 14.58 3.41
C ALA A 194 -0.81 15.39 4.29
N ALA A 195 -1.23 15.68 5.52
CA ALA A 195 -0.37 16.19 6.57
C ALA A 195 0.67 15.13 7.03
N GLY A 196 1.56 15.52 7.93
CA GLY A 196 2.69 14.69 8.34
C GLY A 196 2.32 13.34 8.96
N ASN A 197 1.20 13.30 9.69
CA ASN A 197 0.65 12.11 10.35
C ASN A 197 -0.29 11.27 9.47
N LEU A 198 -0.62 11.76 8.27
CA LEU A 198 -1.54 11.08 7.36
C LEU A 198 -0.78 10.15 6.43
N TRP A 199 -1.17 8.88 6.44
CA TRP A 199 -0.57 7.84 5.61
C TRP A 199 -1.64 7.03 4.91
N ARG A 200 -1.36 6.64 3.67
CA ARG A 200 -2.21 5.74 2.91
C ARG A 200 -2.17 4.36 3.55
N THR A 201 -3.32 3.71 3.73
CA THR A 201 -3.38 2.32 4.17
C THR A 201 -2.59 1.44 3.19
N ALA A 202 -1.47 0.86 3.62
CA ALA A 202 -0.70 -0.03 2.77
C ALA A 202 -1.49 -1.34 2.52
N PRO A 203 -1.55 -1.86 1.28
CA PRO A 203 -2.10 -3.18 1.01
C PRO A 203 -1.31 -4.25 1.76
N LEU A 204 -2.00 -5.20 2.41
CA LEU A 204 -1.32 -6.27 3.16
C LEU A 204 -1.02 -7.51 2.33
N TRP A 205 -1.47 -7.56 1.07
CA TRP A 205 -1.08 -8.65 0.17
C TRP A 205 0.46 -8.77 0.07
N GLY A 206 1.00 -9.96 0.26
CA GLY A 206 2.44 -10.17 0.27
C GLY A 206 3.17 -9.73 1.54
N VAL A 207 2.50 -9.22 2.58
CA VAL A 207 3.21 -8.68 3.77
C VAL A 207 4.03 -9.74 4.50
N GLY A 208 3.57 -10.98 4.53
CA GLY A 208 4.32 -12.09 5.12
C GLY A 208 5.54 -12.50 4.29
N TYR A 209 5.71 -11.99 3.08
CA TYR A 209 6.88 -12.29 2.24
C TYR A 209 8.09 -11.41 2.59
N ALA A 210 7.91 -10.35 3.39
CA ALA A 210 8.97 -9.40 3.73
C ALA A 210 10.27 -10.06 4.26
N PRO A 211 10.24 -11.09 5.15
CA PRO A 211 11.46 -11.78 5.57
C PRO A 211 12.21 -12.50 4.44
N TYR A 212 11.49 -13.00 3.43
CA TYR A 212 12.08 -13.76 2.32
C TYR A 212 12.68 -12.83 1.26
N VAL A 213 12.06 -11.67 1.04
CA VAL A 213 12.59 -10.63 0.13
C VAL A 213 13.88 -10.04 0.70
N MET A 214 13.94 -9.80 2.02
CA MET A 214 15.17 -9.30 2.66
C MET A 214 16.29 -10.36 2.72
N GLY A 215 15.92 -11.65 2.75
CA GLY A 215 16.86 -12.76 2.80
C GLY A 215 17.79 -12.71 4.01
N ASN A 216 18.98 -13.29 3.88
CA ASN A 216 19.98 -13.34 4.96
C ASN A 216 20.77 -12.04 5.14
N SER A 217 20.52 -11.02 4.30
CA SER A 217 21.39 -9.84 4.18
C SER A 217 20.81 -8.57 4.77
N GLY A 218 19.59 -8.60 5.33
CA GLY A 218 18.92 -7.38 5.78
C GLY A 218 18.00 -7.57 6.98
N THR A 219 17.74 -6.46 7.66
CA THR A 219 16.69 -6.37 8.68
C THR A 219 15.37 -6.08 8.00
N VAL A 220 14.32 -6.84 8.33
CA VAL A 220 12.97 -6.54 7.84
C VAL A 220 12.54 -5.17 8.36
N GLY A 221 12.00 -4.32 7.49
CA GLY A 221 11.46 -3.01 7.83
C GLY A 221 9.99 -2.91 7.42
N TYR A 222 9.11 -2.69 8.38
CA TYR A 222 7.70 -2.35 8.19
C TYR A 222 7.46 -0.88 8.51
N LEU A 223 6.30 -0.36 8.08
CA LEU A 223 5.91 1.06 8.11
C LEU A 223 6.72 1.91 7.12
N HIS A 224 6.35 3.18 6.96
CA HIS A 224 6.88 4.07 5.93
C HIS A 224 8.39 4.34 6.07
N ASP A 225 8.93 4.24 7.27
CA ASP A 225 10.33 4.51 7.61
C ASP A 225 11.12 3.25 7.98
N GLY A 226 10.50 2.07 7.85
CA GLY A 226 11.15 0.78 8.11
C GLY A 226 11.50 0.53 9.58
N ARG A 227 11.01 1.32 10.54
CA ARG A 227 11.41 1.21 11.96
C ARG A 227 11.04 -0.11 12.62
N ALA A 228 9.96 -0.74 12.16
CA ALA A 228 9.42 -1.95 12.79
C ALA A 228 10.03 -3.19 12.14
N ARG A 229 10.55 -4.09 12.96
CA ARG A 229 11.27 -5.30 12.52
C ARG A 229 10.40 -6.55 12.52
N THR A 230 9.24 -6.47 13.16
CA THR A 230 8.26 -7.54 13.22
C THR A 230 6.86 -7.00 12.98
N LEU A 231 5.93 -7.86 12.56
CA LEU A 231 4.52 -7.51 12.45
C LEU A 231 3.94 -7.06 13.80
N THR A 232 4.39 -7.66 14.91
CA THR A 232 4.01 -7.22 16.26
C THR A 232 4.47 -5.79 16.53
N GLU A 233 5.74 -5.46 16.26
CA GLU A 233 6.25 -4.08 16.40
C GLU A 233 5.44 -3.12 15.51
N ALA A 234 5.16 -3.50 14.27
CA ALA A 234 4.36 -2.68 13.35
C ALA A 234 2.97 -2.39 13.90
N VAL A 235 2.25 -3.40 14.41
CA VAL A 235 0.94 -3.22 15.06
C VAL A 235 1.03 -2.32 16.28
N MET A 236 2.09 -2.44 17.09
CA MET A 236 2.27 -1.62 18.30
C MET A 236 2.54 -0.14 18.00
N TRP A 237 3.10 0.18 16.82
CA TRP A 237 3.31 1.55 16.37
C TRP A 237 2.05 2.25 15.87
N HIS A 238 0.97 1.52 15.57
CA HIS A 238 -0.28 2.11 15.10
C HIS A 238 -0.89 3.03 16.18
N GLY A 239 -0.93 4.32 15.89
CA GLY A 239 -1.58 5.35 16.71
C GLY A 239 -2.76 5.98 15.98
N GLY A 240 -3.14 7.20 16.39
CA GLY A 240 -4.22 7.96 15.75
C GLY A 240 -5.52 7.16 15.65
N GLU A 241 -6.07 7.06 14.44
CA GLU A 241 -7.29 6.31 14.13
C GLU A 241 -7.21 4.82 14.49
N ALA A 242 -6.01 4.23 14.51
CA ALA A 242 -5.81 2.82 14.81
C ALA A 242 -5.55 2.53 16.31
N SER A 243 -5.57 3.56 17.18
CA SER A 243 -5.24 3.42 18.61
C SER A 243 -6.14 2.40 19.32
N THR A 244 -7.43 2.38 19.01
CA THR A 244 -8.40 1.45 19.62
C THR A 244 -8.09 0.01 19.20
N SER A 245 -7.85 -0.23 17.91
CA SER A 245 -7.48 -1.55 17.38
C SER A 245 -6.16 -2.05 17.96
N ARG A 246 -5.15 -1.17 18.11
CA ARG A 246 -3.90 -1.49 18.83
C ARG A 246 -4.18 -1.90 20.27
N GLN A 247 -5.02 -1.17 21.00
CA GLN A 247 -5.31 -1.52 22.40
C GLN A 247 -5.99 -2.89 22.53
N ARG A 248 -6.90 -3.23 21.60
CA ARG A 248 -7.50 -4.57 21.54
C ARG A 248 -6.44 -5.64 21.27
N PHE A 249 -5.48 -5.39 20.38
CA PHE A 249 -4.35 -6.30 20.13
C PHE A 249 -3.48 -6.55 21.37
N VAL A 250 -3.22 -5.50 22.16
CA VAL A 250 -2.48 -5.60 23.43
C VAL A 250 -3.20 -6.54 24.40
N ASN A 251 -4.53 -6.49 24.43
CA ASN A 251 -5.37 -7.27 25.34
C ASN A 251 -5.67 -8.70 24.86
N LEU A 252 -5.20 -9.10 23.66
CA LEU A 252 -5.41 -10.46 23.17
C LEU A 252 -4.71 -11.51 24.04
N SER A 253 -5.32 -12.69 24.09
CA SER A 253 -4.63 -13.89 24.58
C SER A 253 -3.41 -14.20 23.69
N THR A 254 -2.43 -14.92 24.24
CA THR A 254 -1.27 -15.37 23.46
C THR A 254 -1.69 -16.18 22.24
N ALA A 255 -2.70 -17.04 22.38
CA ALA A 255 -3.20 -17.87 21.30
C ALA A 255 -3.83 -17.04 20.17
N ASP A 256 -4.68 -16.05 20.50
CA ASP A 256 -5.30 -15.19 19.48
C ASP A 256 -4.29 -14.30 18.79
N ARG A 257 -3.29 -13.79 19.52
CA ARG A 257 -2.18 -13.03 18.94
C ARG A 257 -1.38 -13.89 17.95
N GLN A 258 -1.08 -15.14 18.29
CA GLN A 258 -0.40 -16.07 17.40
C GLN A 258 -1.24 -16.39 16.16
N ASN A 259 -2.55 -16.61 16.32
CA ASN A 259 -3.46 -16.82 15.19
C ASN A 259 -3.49 -15.61 14.25
N LEU A 260 -3.60 -14.39 14.78
CA LEU A 260 -3.54 -13.16 13.98
C LEU A 260 -2.22 -13.04 13.22
N LEU A 261 -1.10 -13.31 13.88
CA LEU A 261 0.21 -13.28 13.22
C LEU A 261 0.33 -14.35 12.14
N ALA A 262 -0.21 -15.56 12.36
CA ALA A 262 -0.26 -16.61 11.34
C ALA A 262 -1.09 -16.17 10.12
N PHE A 263 -2.20 -15.46 10.34
CA PHE A 263 -2.98 -14.87 9.25
C PHE A 263 -2.19 -13.79 8.50
N LEU A 264 -1.57 -12.83 9.19
CA LEU A 264 -0.78 -11.79 8.52
C LEU A 264 0.44 -12.36 7.78
N GLN A 265 1.08 -13.38 8.33
CA GLN A 265 2.17 -14.12 7.68
C GLN A 265 1.68 -14.96 6.51
N SER A 266 0.39 -15.28 6.43
CA SER A 266 -0.18 -16.00 5.29
C SER A 266 -0.34 -15.11 4.08
N LEU A 267 -0.59 -13.81 4.30
CA LEU A 267 -0.70 -12.80 3.25
C LEU A 267 0.67 -12.60 2.55
#